data_AF-A0AAV0PBM1-F1
#
_entry.id   AF-A0AAV0PBM1-F1
#
_cell.length_a   1.000
_cell.length_b   1.000
_cell.length_c   1.000
_cell.angle_alpha   90.00
_cell.angle_beta   90.00
_cell.angle_gamma   90.00
#
_symmetry.space_group_name_H-M   'P 1'
#
loop_
_entity.id
_entity.type
_entity.pdbx_description
1 polymer ?
#
loop_
_entity_poly.entity_id
_entity_poly.type
_entity_poly.pdbx_seq_one_letter_code
_entity_poly.pdbx_strand_id
1 'polypeptide(L)' 'MTGTKGAVKMLPFGAGRRTCPGLSLGVLHVNLMLARMVQKFKWVPVPEYPPDPTETFAFTVVMKNPLKAAIVPRL' A
#
# COMPACT_ATOMS: atom_id res chain seq x y z
N MET A 1 1.40 -11.12 -8.73
CA MET A 1 0.49 -12.15 -8.20
C MET A 1 1.10 -12.68 -6.92
N THR A 2 0.49 -12.41 -5.77
CA THR A 2 0.96 -12.93 -4.48
C THR A 2 0.11 -14.15 -4.11
N GLY A 3 0.76 -15.30 -3.87
CA GLY A 3 0.10 -16.58 -3.58
C GLY A 3 1.10 -17.74 -3.56
N THR A 4 0.87 -18.73 -2.70
CA THR A 4 1.55 -20.02 -2.71
C THR A 4 1.02 -20.90 -3.84
N LYS A 5 1.83 -21.86 -4.33
CA LYS A 5 1.53 -22.75 -5.45
C LYS A 5 0.08 -23.28 -5.39
N GLY A 6 -0.77 -22.82 -6.32
CA GLY A 6 -2.13 -23.33 -6.52
C GLY A 6 -3.28 -22.38 -6.18
N ALA A 7 -3.07 -21.28 -5.43
CA ALA A 7 -4.14 -20.33 -5.11
C ALA A 7 -3.68 -18.87 -5.23
N VAL A 8 -4.39 -18.10 -6.05
CA VAL A 8 -4.16 -16.65 -6.16
C VAL A 8 -4.86 -15.97 -4.98
N LYS A 9 -4.07 -15.35 -4.09
CA LYS A 9 -4.62 -14.69 -2.89
C LYS A 9 -5.22 -13.32 -3.20
N MET A 10 -4.66 -12.59 -4.17
CA MET A 10 -5.13 -11.26 -4.59
C MET A 10 -4.81 -10.96 -6.06
N LEU A 11 -5.67 -10.17 -6.73
CA LEU A 11 -5.53 -9.69 -8.11
C LEU A 11 -5.67 -8.15 -8.19
N PRO A 12 -4.79 -7.37 -7.55
CA PRO A 12 -4.94 -5.91 -7.45
C PRO A 12 -4.83 -5.18 -8.80
N PHE A 13 -4.28 -5.84 -9.81
CA PHE A 13 -4.13 -5.31 -11.17
C PHE A 13 -4.96 -6.10 -12.19
N GLY A 14 -5.86 -6.98 -11.74
CA GLY A 14 -6.58 -7.91 -12.60
C GLY A 14 -5.71 -9.02 -13.19
N ALA A 15 -6.22 -9.69 -14.22
CA ALA A 15 -5.56 -10.80 -14.91
C ALA A 15 -6.00 -10.90 -16.38
N GLY A 16 -5.23 -11.61 -17.20
CA GLY A 16 -5.54 -11.89 -18.60
C GLY A 16 -5.45 -10.65 -19.52
N ARG A 17 -6.23 -10.65 -20.60
CA ARG A 17 -6.17 -9.62 -21.66
C ARG A 17 -6.54 -8.20 -21.21
N ARG A 18 -7.24 -8.07 -20.08
CA ARG A 18 -7.64 -6.78 -19.48
C ARG A 18 -6.88 -6.49 -18.17
N THR A 19 -5.69 -7.06 -18.01
CA THR A 19 -4.80 -6.69 -16.90
C THR A 19 -4.44 -5.21 -16.96
N CYS A 20 -4.20 -4.59 -15.80
CA CYS A 20 -3.82 -3.19 -15.73
C CYS A 20 -2.57 -2.93 -16.58
N PRO A 21 -2.63 -2.03 -17.59
CA PRO A 21 -1.47 -1.74 -18.43
C PRO A 21 -0.33 -1.08 -17.64
N GLY A 22 -0.64 -0.48 -16.49
CA GLY A 22 0.33 0.13 -15.58
C GLY A 22 0.96 -0.81 -14.55
N LEU A 23 0.74 -2.14 -14.61
CA LEU A 23 1.21 -3.09 -13.59
C LEU A 23 2.71 -2.94 -13.28
N SER A 24 3.57 -2.97 -14.30
CA SER A 24 5.03 -2.90 -14.11
C SER A 24 5.45 -1.56 -13.49
N LEU A 25 4.87 -0.47 -13.98
CA LEU A 25 5.17 0.88 -13.51
C LEU A 25 4.66 1.12 -12.09
N GLY A 26 3.46 0.63 -11.76
CA GLY A 26 2.85 0.77 -10.44
C GLY A 26 3.65 0.02 -9.38
N VAL A 27 4.06 -1.22 -9.67
CA VAL A 27 4.91 -2.00 -8.75
C VAL A 27 6.27 -1.33 -8.54
N LEU A 28 6.91 -0.84 -9.60
CA LEU A 28 8.17 -0.11 -9.50
C LEU A 28 8.04 1.14 -8.60
N HIS A 29 7.01 1.95 -8.84
CA HIS A 29 6.76 3.16 -8.06
C HIS A 29 6.50 2.87 -6.58
N VAL A 30 5.65 1.90 -6.25
CA VAL A 30 5.34 1.54 -4.87
C VAL A 30 6.62 1.05 -4.15
N ASN A 31 7.41 0.20 -4.80
CA ASN A 31 8.66 -0.29 -4.23
C ASN A 31 9.66 0.84 -3.97
N LEU A 32 9.85 1.74 -4.94
CA LEU A 32 10.76 2.87 -4.79
C LEU A 32 10.28 3.84 -3.70
N MET A 33 8.99 4.16 -3.67
CA MET A 33 8.39 5.03 -2.66
C MET A 33 8.61 4.47 -1.26
N LEU A 34 8.25 3.20 -1.04
CA LEU A 34 8.45 2.52 0.24
C LEU A 34 9.92 2.47 0.63
N ALA A 35 10.82 2.11 -0.31
CA ALA A 35 12.26 2.09 -0.07
C ALA A 35 12.77 3.44 0.42
N ARG A 36 12.37 4.55 -0.23
CA ARG A 36 12.75 5.90 0.20
C ARG A 36 12.16 6.27 1.57
N MET A 37 10.90 5.92 1.81
CA MET A 37 10.22 6.20 3.09
C MET A 37 10.92 5.51 4.26
N VAL A 38 11.34 4.25 4.12
CA VAL A 38 11.98 3.49 5.22
C VAL A 38 13.49 3.72 5.30
N GLN A 39 14.13 4.10 4.19
CA GLN A 39 15.56 4.43 4.14
C GLN A 39 15.86 5.69 4.96
N LYS A 40 15.03 6.73 4.82
CA LYS A 40 15.30 8.04 5.42
C LYS A 40 14.53 8.34 6.69
N PHE A 41 13.46 7.60 6.97
CA PHE A 41 12.59 7.91 8.10
C PHE A 41 12.22 6.68 8.92
N LYS A 42 12.02 6.90 10.22
CA LYS A 42 11.34 6.00 11.13
C LYS A 42 9.89 6.49 11.29
N TRP A 43 8.96 5.56 11.18
CA TRP A 43 7.53 5.79 11.27
C TRP A 43 7.05 5.33 12.65
N VAL A 44 6.48 6.24 13.43
CA VAL A 44 6.05 6.01 14.81
C VAL A 44 4.52 6.11 14.88
N PRO A 45 3.83 5.17 15.54
CA PRO A 45 2.38 5.24 15.70
C PRO A 45 1.97 6.44 16.56
N VAL A 46 0.82 7.02 16.26
CA VAL A 46 0.19 8.04 17.12
C VAL A 46 -0.82 7.33 18.02
N PRO A 47 -0.60 7.24 19.34
CA PRO A 47 -1.42 6.41 20.24
C PRO A 47 -2.92 6.69 20.19
N GLU A 48 -3.30 7.95 19.98
CA GLU A 48 -4.69 8.40 19.92
C GLU A 48 -5.40 7.99 18.62
N TYR A 49 -4.65 7.52 17.61
CA TYR A 49 -5.15 7.18 16.29
C TYR A 49 -4.63 5.81 15.83
N PRO A 50 -5.08 4.72 16.47
CA PRO A 50 -4.75 3.38 16.03
C PRO A 50 -5.23 3.15 14.58
N PRO A 51 -4.49 2.36 13.77
CA PRO A 51 -4.92 2.04 12.41
C PRO A 51 -6.28 1.32 12.40
N ASP A 52 -7.24 1.90 11.68
CA ASP A 52 -8.57 1.32 11.45
C ASP A 52 -8.72 1.03 9.94
N PRO A 53 -8.80 -0.25 9.52
CA PRO A 53 -8.91 -0.62 8.12
C PRO A 53 -10.33 -0.48 7.56
N THR A 54 -11.30 0.02 8.34
CA THR A 54 -12.67 0.26 7.85
C THR A 54 -12.64 1.09 6.57
N GLU A 55 -13.30 0.59 5.52
CA GLU A 55 -13.22 1.15 4.17
C GLU A 55 -14.35 2.15 3.90
N THR A 56 -14.11 3.06 2.97
CA THR A 56 -15.15 3.86 2.32
C THR A 56 -14.87 3.95 0.83
N PHE A 57 -15.95 4.08 0.04
CA PHE A 57 -15.86 4.24 -1.40
C PHE A 57 -15.79 5.73 -1.76
N ALA A 58 -14.72 6.09 -2.48
CA ALA A 58 -14.59 7.35 -3.19
C ALA A 58 -14.39 7.06 -4.68
N PHE A 59 -13.35 7.61 -5.31
CA PHE A 59 -12.89 7.18 -6.64
C PHE A 59 -12.21 5.80 -6.60
N THR A 60 -11.60 5.46 -5.47
CA THR A 60 -11.04 4.15 -5.14
C THR A 60 -11.51 3.72 -3.75
N VAL A 61 -11.21 2.47 -3.36
CA VAL A 61 -11.36 2.04 -1.95
C VAL A 61 -10.27 2.71 -1.12
N VAL A 62 -10.67 3.42 -0.08
CA VAL A 62 -9.76 4.11 0.85
C VAL A 62 -10.14 3.82 2.29
N MET A 63 -9.20 4.02 3.23
CA MET A 63 -9.54 3.99 4.66
C MET A 63 -10.53 5.12 4.97
N LYS A 64 -11.61 4.78 5.69
CA LYS A 64 -12.61 5.73 6.18
C LYS A 64 -11.96 6.84 6.99
N ASN A 65 -11.01 6.47 7.83
CA ASN A 65 -10.18 7.39 8.60
C ASN A 65 -8.73 7.30 8.08
N PRO A 66 -8.14 8.39 7.54
CA PRO A 66 -6.76 8.35 7.05
C PRO A 66 -5.76 7.92 8.13
N LEU A 67 -4.80 7.08 7.75
CA LEU A 67 -3.73 6.62 8.63
C LEU A 67 -2.87 7.80 9.12
N LYS A 68 -2.61 7.85 10.43
CA LYS A 68 -1.75 8.86 11.06
C LYS A 68 -0.47 8.23 11.59
N ALA A 69 0.66 8.89 11.34
CA ALA A 69 1.97 8.48 11.84
C ALA A 69 2.84 9.71 12.09
N ALA A 70 3.68 9.65 13.12
CA ALA A 70 4.77 10.59 13.31
C ALA A 70 5.99 10.12 12.50
N ILE A 71 6.58 11.02 11.73
CA ILE A 71 7.73 10.73 10.86
C ILE A 71 8.95 11.39 11.47
N VAL A 72 9.97 10.60 11.82
CA VAL A 72 11.24 11.11 12.35
C VAL A 72 12.39 10.72 11.44
N PRO A 73 13.38 11.60 11.21
CA PRO A 73 14.57 11.25 10.44
C PRO A 73 15.28 10.01 11.01
N ARG A 74 15.75 9.14 10.13
CA ARG A 74 16.63 8.03 10.47
C ARG A 74 18.07 8.56 10.39
N LEU A 75 18.71 8.68 11.55
CA LEU A 75 20.14 8.99 11.67
C LEU A 75 20.99 7.92 10.96
#